data_AF-A0A3E2HSI7-F1
#
_entry.id   AF-A0A3E2HSI7-F1
#
_cell.length_a   1.000
_cell.length_b   1.000
_cell.length_c   1.000
_cell.angle_alpha   90.00
_cell.angle_beta   90.00
_cell.angle_gamma   90.00
#
_symmetry.space_group_name_H-M   'P 1'
#
loop_
_entity.id
_entity.type
_entity.pdbx_description
1 polymer ?
#
loop_
_entity_poly.entity_id
_entity_poly.type
_entity_poly.pdbx_seq_one_letter_code
_entity_poly.pdbx_strand_id
1 'polypeptide(L)'
;MPGPEGRRRGRNVFFYDFRDLNKELGGLILTNGITNANFHSMIEIVLTVTDGNASQPRALLPNDYFLRTENGDTLRKNNRRLLPGRYFVVADVKGIISLSNEPVLTRASSITTGLRVQEFMESDNNKIVCFILDTYGVAGTHLDHRYQTHPRRPLPELLRWHFRQAVLGNVRGAGEPVFEHNFAPNSDIMLGIRSGPKPAERMEFELFGRFSVDRAVSSSSDDDGDDYEN
;
A
#
# COMPACT_ATOMS: atom_id res chain seq x y z
N MET A 1 15.51 -2.52 -9.95
CA MET A 1 15.02 -2.26 -8.58
C MET A 1 15.71 -3.22 -7.63
N PRO A 2 16.21 -2.78 -6.47
CA PRO A 2 16.95 -3.67 -5.58
C PRO A 2 16.00 -4.67 -4.91
N GLY A 3 16.51 -5.85 -4.54
CA GLY A 3 15.75 -6.95 -3.94
C GLY A 3 15.17 -6.62 -2.56
N PRO A 4 14.63 -7.62 -1.82
CA PRO A 4 14.03 -7.42 -0.48
C PRO A 4 14.96 -6.67 0.49
N GLU A 5 16.26 -6.97 0.46
CA GLU A 5 17.30 -6.26 1.25
C GLU A 5 17.44 -4.77 0.88
N GLY A 6 17.09 -4.42 -0.36
CA GLY A 6 17.12 -3.06 -0.87
C GLY A 6 15.99 -2.16 -0.42
N ARG A 7 14.84 -2.71 0.03
CA ARG A 7 13.71 -1.91 0.54
C ARG A 7 13.81 -1.62 2.03
N ARG A 8 14.54 -2.44 2.78
CA ARG A 8 14.98 -2.10 4.13
C ARG A 8 15.92 -0.89 4.10
N ARG A 9 16.74 -0.77 3.03
CA ARG A 9 17.66 0.35 2.80
C ARG A 9 16.87 1.65 2.55
N GLY A 10 16.91 2.56 3.52
CA GLY A 10 16.21 3.85 3.47
C GLY A 10 15.05 3.99 4.45
N ARG A 11 14.59 2.89 5.08
CA ARG A 11 13.64 2.97 6.18
C ARG A 11 14.26 3.70 7.35
N ASN A 12 13.48 4.58 7.96
CA ASN A 12 13.85 5.36 9.14
C ASN A 12 12.81 5.26 10.25
N VAL A 13 11.74 4.48 10.02
CA VAL A 13 10.77 4.05 11.03
C VAL A 13 10.77 2.54 11.07
N PHE A 14 10.90 1.98 12.26
CA PHE A 14 10.89 0.54 12.51
C PHE A 14 9.96 0.20 13.65
N PHE A 15 9.32 -0.96 13.60
CA PHE A 15 8.52 -1.45 14.71
C PHE A 15 8.81 -2.90 15.06
N TYR A 16 8.72 -3.19 16.36
CA TYR A 16 9.16 -4.43 16.98
C TYR A 16 8.06 -4.99 17.89
N ASP A 17 8.10 -6.29 18.15
CA ASP A 17 7.31 -6.87 19.25
C ASP A 17 7.94 -6.42 20.57
N PHE A 18 7.14 -5.83 21.48
CA PHE A 18 7.67 -5.38 22.78
C PHE A 18 8.24 -6.53 23.63
N ARG A 19 7.77 -7.77 23.40
CA ARG A 19 8.24 -8.97 24.12
C ARG A 19 9.59 -9.48 23.61
N ASP A 20 9.98 -9.09 22.39
CA ASP A 20 11.24 -9.47 21.78
C ASP A 20 11.76 -8.32 20.89
N LEU A 21 12.63 -7.49 21.47
CA LEU A 21 13.16 -6.29 20.80
C LEU A 21 14.08 -6.62 19.62
N ASN A 22 14.49 -7.88 19.45
CA ASN A 22 15.25 -8.35 18.29
C ASN A 22 14.33 -8.76 17.13
N LYS A 23 13.04 -8.96 17.39
CA LYS A 23 12.04 -9.30 16.39
C LYS A 23 11.49 -8.04 15.72
N GLU A 24 12.18 -7.58 14.68
CA GLU A 24 11.67 -6.55 13.76
C GLU A 24 10.41 -7.07 13.05
N LEU A 25 9.27 -6.44 13.31
CA LEU A 25 8.00 -6.77 12.65
C LEU A 25 7.87 -6.04 11.32
N GLY A 26 8.55 -4.90 11.16
CA GLY A 26 8.64 -4.20 9.90
C GLY A 26 9.12 -2.77 10.04
N GLY A 27 8.86 -1.98 9.01
CA GLY A 27 9.22 -0.58 8.99
C GLY A 27 8.84 0.10 7.69
N LEU A 28 9.00 1.42 7.64
CA LEU A 28 8.69 2.21 6.45
C LEU A 28 9.69 3.36 6.26
N ILE A 29 9.71 3.86 5.03
CA ILE A 29 10.34 5.15 4.71
C ILE A 29 9.34 6.23 5.12
N LEU A 30 9.71 7.07 6.08
CA LEU A 30 8.89 8.19 6.51
C LEU A 30 8.93 9.29 5.45
N THR A 31 7.84 9.47 4.73
CA THR A 31 7.64 10.60 3.81
C THR A 31 6.80 11.69 4.45
N ASN A 32 6.71 12.84 3.78
CA ASN A 32 5.78 13.89 4.19
C ASN A 32 4.34 13.36 4.19
N GLY A 33 3.53 13.89 5.12
CA GLY A 33 2.12 13.51 5.28
C GLY A 33 1.81 12.28 6.13
N ILE A 34 2.79 11.44 6.45
CA ILE A 34 2.56 10.26 7.31
C ILE A 34 2.37 10.72 8.76
N THR A 35 1.20 10.40 9.32
CA THR A 35 0.81 10.70 10.70
C THR A 35 0.84 9.46 11.58
N ASN A 36 0.69 9.66 12.89
CA ASN A 36 0.52 8.56 13.84
C ASN A 36 -0.72 7.72 13.51
N ALA A 37 -1.83 8.35 13.11
CA ALA A 37 -3.04 7.65 12.70
C ALA A 37 -2.78 6.70 11.52
N ASN A 38 -2.01 7.16 10.54
CA ASN A 38 -1.65 6.36 9.37
C ASN A 38 -0.82 5.15 9.79
N PHE A 39 0.15 5.36 10.67
CA PHE A 39 0.99 4.30 11.18
C PHE A 39 0.20 3.22 11.92
N HIS A 40 -0.77 3.61 12.77
CA HIS A 40 -1.70 2.67 13.40
C HIS A 40 -2.47 1.84 12.36
N SER A 41 -3.04 2.48 11.34
CA SER A 41 -3.76 1.78 10.27
C SER A 41 -2.87 0.83 9.48
N MET A 42 -1.59 1.18 9.26
CA MET A 42 -0.62 0.29 8.62
C MET A 42 -0.32 -0.93 9.48
N ILE A 43 -0.19 -0.75 10.81
CA ILE A 43 0.04 -1.84 11.76
C ILE A 43 -1.14 -2.80 11.81
N GLU A 44 -2.37 -2.27 11.81
CA GLU A 44 -3.62 -3.04 11.74
C GLU A 44 -3.71 -3.90 10.45
N ILE A 45 -3.07 -3.48 9.35
CA ILE A 45 -3.01 -4.24 8.09
C ILE A 45 -1.98 -5.36 8.14
N VAL A 46 -0.77 -5.08 8.65
CA VAL A 46 0.36 -6.02 8.56
C VAL A 46 0.42 -7.02 9.70
N LEU A 47 -0.31 -6.80 10.79
CA LEU A 47 -0.31 -7.67 11.96
C LEU A 47 -1.64 -8.42 12.12
N THR A 48 -1.53 -9.62 12.66
CA THR A 48 -2.64 -10.47 13.08
C THR A 48 -2.43 -10.89 14.53
N VAL A 49 -3.52 -11.24 15.20
CA VAL A 49 -3.50 -11.82 16.52
C VAL A 49 -4.10 -13.22 16.49
N THR A 50 -3.41 -14.16 17.12
CA THR A 50 -3.94 -15.50 17.41
C THR A 50 -4.23 -15.57 18.90
N ASP A 51 -5.50 -15.70 19.25
CA ASP A 51 -5.90 -16.02 20.63
C ASP A 51 -5.44 -17.45 20.95
N GLY A 52 -5.05 -17.70 22.20
CA GLY A 52 -4.60 -19.03 22.66
C GLY A 52 -5.65 -20.13 22.46
N ASN A 53 -6.93 -19.77 22.31
CA ASN A 53 -8.03 -20.70 22.07
C ASN A 53 -8.49 -20.77 20.60
N ALA A 54 -7.98 -19.92 19.72
CA ALA A 54 -8.45 -19.81 18.33
C ALA A 54 -7.51 -20.53 17.36
N SER A 55 -8.08 -21.37 16.49
CA SER A 55 -7.33 -22.13 15.49
C SER A 55 -6.82 -21.28 14.31
N GLN A 56 -7.31 -20.05 14.14
CA GLN A 56 -6.96 -19.18 13.02
C GLN A 56 -6.62 -17.76 13.50
N PRO A 57 -5.57 -17.12 12.93
CA PRO A 57 -5.26 -15.73 13.19
C PRO A 57 -6.39 -14.82 12.69
N ARG A 58 -6.69 -13.76 13.44
CA ARG A 58 -7.59 -12.68 13.00
C ARG A 58 -6.81 -11.38 12.80
N ALA A 59 -7.38 -10.44 12.05
CA ALA A 59 -6.83 -9.10 11.91
C ALA A 59 -6.70 -8.41 13.28
N LEU A 60 -5.64 -7.62 13.44
CA LEU A 60 -5.43 -6.80 14.64
C LEU A 60 -6.41 -5.62 14.64
N LEU A 61 -7.12 -5.44 15.74
CA LEU A 61 -8.11 -4.37 15.92
C LEU A 61 -7.51 -3.21 16.73
N PRO A 62 -8.07 -1.98 16.62
CA PRO A 62 -7.53 -0.79 17.30
C PRO A 62 -7.38 -0.91 18.82
N ASN A 63 -8.17 -1.76 19.47
CA ASN A 63 -8.14 -1.97 20.92
C ASN A 63 -7.33 -3.21 21.33
N ASP A 64 -6.73 -3.93 20.38
CA ASP A 64 -5.92 -5.12 20.69
C ASP A 64 -4.49 -4.77 21.12
N TYR A 65 -4.06 -3.53 20.90
CA TYR A 65 -2.68 -3.11 21.06
C TYR A 65 -2.57 -1.63 21.36
N PHE A 66 -1.39 -1.25 21.83
CA PHE A 66 -0.93 0.13 21.81
C PHE A 66 0.51 0.19 21.32
N LEU A 67 0.92 1.38 20.86
CA LEU A 67 2.27 1.62 20.39
C LEU A 67 3.03 2.43 21.43
N ARG A 68 4.29 2.05 21.67
CA ARG A 68 5.22 2.84 22.48
C ARG A 68 6.33 3.41 21.63
N THR A 69 6.76 4.62 21.95
CA THR A 69 7.99 5.21 21.45
C THR A 69 9.19 4.59 22.15
N GLU A 70 10.39 4.89 21.66
CA GLU A 70 11.65 4.52 22.32
C GLU A 70 11.81 5.10 23.72
N ASN A 71 11.21 6.26 23.99
CA ASN A 71 11.20 6.88 25.32
C ASN A 71 10.18 6.21 26.27
N GLY A 72 9.41 5.25 25.78
CA GLY A 72 8.41 4.53 26.56
C GLY A 72 7.04 5.21 26.61
N ASP A 73 6.85 6.34 25.94
CA ASP A 73 5.56 7.04 25.84
C ASP A 73 4.60 6.29 24.90
N THR A 74 3.31 6.30 25.21
CA THR A 74 2.30 5.77 24.29
C THR A 74 2.12 6.69 23.09
N LEU A 75 2.36 6.17 21.89
CA LEU A 75 2.06 6.86 20.64
C LEU A 75 0.54 6.88 20.44
N ARG A 76 -0.05 8.07 20.53
CA ARG A 76 -1.50 8.26 20.35
C ARG A 76 -1.87 8.24 18.86
N LYS A 77 -2.97 7.55 18.53
CA LYS A 77 -3.61 7.59 17.20
C LYS A 77 -4.19 8.99 16.94
N ASN A 78 -3.46 9.83 16.22
CA ASN A 78 -3.84 11.20 15.89
C ASN A 78 -3.15 11.69 14.60
N ASN A 79 -3.53 12.87 14.13
CA ASN A 79 -3.01 13.44 12.87
C ASN A 79 -1.68 14.19 13.04
N ARG A 80 -0.96 14.00 14.16
CA ARG A 80 0.40 14.54 14.28
C ARG A 80 1.34 13.73 13.41
N ARG A 81 2.33 14.41 12.84
CA ARG A 81 3.39 13.80 12.02
C ARG A 81 4.08 12.69 12.80
N LEU A 82 4.24 11.53 12.17
CA LEU A 82 5.04 10.44 12.71
C LEU A 82 6.52 10.86 12.72
N LEU A 83 7.26 10.46 13.75
CA LEU A 83 8.68 10.76 13.87
C LEU A 83 9.51 9.55 13.39
N PRO A 84 10.72 9.78 12.86
CA PRO A 84 11.64 8.68 12.63
C PRO A 84 12.03 8.04 13.97
N GLY A 85 12.28 6.73 13.96
CA GLY A 85 12.71 6.01 15.15
C GLY A 85 12.13 4.61 15.29
N ARG A 86 12.27 4.07 16.50
CA ARG A 86 11.82 2.73 16.88
C ARG A 86 10.51 2.82 17.66
N TYR A 87 9.58 1.95 17.27
CA TYR A 87 8.28 1.81 17.91
C TYR A 87 8.08 0.38 18.38
N PHE A 88 7.34 0.21 19.47
CA PHE A 88 7.10 -1.10 20.06
C PHE A 88 5.62 -1.38 20.11
N VAL A 89 5.22 -2.51 19.52
CA VAL A 89 3.86 -3.00 19.56
C VAL A 89 3.67 -3.77 20.85
N VAL A 90 2.78 -3.29 21.71
CA VAL A 90 2.40 -3.95 22.95
C VAL A 90 0.99 -4.51 22.77
N ALA A 91 0.86 -5.83 22.88
CA ALA A 91 -0.44 -6.49 22.86
C ALA A 91 -1.19 -6.19 24.17
N ASP A 92 -2.44 -5.74 24.07
CA ASP A 92 -3.36 -5.56 25.20
C ASP A 92 -4.37 -6.72 25.30
N VAL A 93 -4.30 -7.66 24.37
CA VAL A 93 -5.14 -8.87 24.34
C VAL A 93 -4.37 -10.11 24.71
N LYS A 94 -5.10 -11.11 25.21
CA LYS A 94 -4.60 -12.47 25.38
C LYS A 94 -4.39 -13.08 23.99
N GLY A 95 -3.15 -13.10 23.52
CA GLY A 95 -2.82 -13.67 22.22
C GLY A 95 -1.39 -13.41 21.80
N ILE A 96 -1.02 -13.98 20.65
CA ILE A 96 0.29 -13.79 20.04
C ILE A 96 0.11 -12.91 18.82
N ILE A 97 0.78 -11.75 18.83
CA ILE A 97 0.93 -10.89 17.66
C ILE A 97 1.92 -11.54 16.69
N SER A 98 1.52 -11.64 15.43
CA SER A 98 2.33 -12.17 14.33
C SER A 98 2.13 -11.33 13.08
N LEU A 99 3.05 -11.46 12.12
CA LEU A 99 2.86 -10.87 10.80
C LEU A 99 1.74 -11.58 10.06
N SER A 100 0.90 -10.81 9.38
CA SER A 100 -0.10 -11.32 8.45
C SER A 100 0.57 -12.17 7.37
N ASN A 101 -0.02 -13.32 7.05
CA ASN A 101 0.39 -14.18 5.94
C ASN A 101 -0.33 -13.85 4.62
N GLU A 102 -1.03 -12.72 4.55
CA GLU A 102 -1.76 -12.30 3.35
C GLU A 102 -0.79 -12.11 2.17
N PRO A 103 -1.05 -12.72 1.00
CA PRO A 103 -0.17 -12.55 -0.16
C PRO A 103 -0.23 -11.11 -0.69
N VAL A 104 0.92 -10.57 -1.10
CA VAL A 104 0.97 -9.32 -1.87
C VAL A 104 0.71 -9.64 -3.32
N LEU A 105 -0.34 -9.03 -3.87
CA LEU A 105 -0.74 -9.22 -5.25
C LEU A 105 0.00 -8.22 -6.14
N THR A 106 0.98 -8.72 -6.89
CA THR A 106 1.76 -7.89 -7.82
C THR A 106 0.98 -7.61 -9.10
N ARG A 107 1.06 -6.37 -9.59
CA ARG A 107 0.54 -6.01 -10.92
C ARG A 107 1.52 -6.37 -12.03
N ALA A 108 1.02 -6.61 -13.22
CA ALA A 108 1.80 -6.53 -14.43
C ALA A 108 2.37 -5.11 -14.61
N SER A 109 3.64 -5.04 -14.99
CA SER A 109 4.31 -3.78 -15.31
C SER A 109 3.62 -3.13 -16.52
N SER A 110 3.25 -1.86 -16.40
CA SER A 110 2.55 -1.10 -17.43
C SER A 110 3.45 0.04 -17.90
N ILE A 111 3.74 0.11 -19.19
CA ILE A 111 4.68 1.09 -19.80
C ILE A 111 4.02 2.49 -19.96
N THR A 112 2.77 2.67 -19.56
CA THR A 112 2.02 3.92 -19.76
C THR A 112 2.47 5.02 -18.78
N THR A 113 2.91 6.14 -19.34
CA THR A 113 3.49 7.35 -18.73
C THR A 113 2.47 8.28 -18.05
N GLY A 114 1.50 7.77 -17.30
CA GLY A 114 0.50 8.61 -16.63
C GLY A 114 0.40 8.36 -15.14
N LEU A 115 1.01 9.21 -14.30
CA LEU A 115 0.89 9.29 -12.81
C LEU A 115 0.90 7.95 -12.02
N ARG A 116 1.28 6.83 -12.66
CA ARG A 116 0.83 5.50 -12.22
C ARG A 116 1.77 4.75 -11.32
N VAL A 117 2.82 5.39 -10.85
CA VAL A 117 3.87 4.68 -10.15
C VAL A 117 4.22 5.53 -8.96
N GLN A 118 4.26 4.89 -7.78
CA GLN A 118 4.89 5.31 -6.53
C GLN A 118 3.96 5.82 -5.42
N GLU A 119 2.80 6.40 -5.77
CA GLU A 119 1.89 7.06 -4.83
C GLU A 119 0.70 6.17 -4.44
N PHE A 120 0.42 6.05 -3.14
CA PHE A 120 -0.69 5.25 -2.61
C PHE A 120 -1.68 6.13 -1.85
N MET A 121 -2.96 5.75 -1.81
CA MET A 121 -4.00 6.59 -1.22
C MET A 121 -4.49 6.05 0.11
N GLU A 122 -4.31 6.80 1.18
CA GLU A 122 -5.03 6.47 2.41
C GLU A 122 -6.48 6.98 2.34
N SER A 123 -7.42 6.19 2.89
CA SER A 123 -8.83 6.57 2.89
C SER A 123 -9.16 7.82 3.70
N ASP A 124 -8.21 8.30 4.51
CA ASP A 124 -8.34 9.53 5.27
C ASP A 124 -8.12 10.73 4.33
N ASN A 125 -9.22 11.14 3.69
CA ASN A 125 -9.33 12.31 2.80
C ASN A 125 -8.64 12.21 1.42
N ASN A 126 -8.34 11.02 0.90
CA ASN A 126 -7.57 10.87 -0.35
C ASN A 126 -6.22 11.59 -0.27
N LYS A 127 -5.50 11.35 0.82
CA LYS A 127 -4.11 11.80 0.98
C LYS A 127 -3.15 10.80 0.36
N ILE A 128 -2.15 11.32 -0.33
CA ILE A 128 -1.09 10.55 -0.98
C ILE A 128 -0.04 10.15 0.07
N VAL A 129 0.20 8.85 0.19
CA VAL A 129 1.20 8.19 1.01
C VAL A 129 2.22 7.53 0.09
N CYS A 130 3.49 7.87 0.28
CA CYS A 130 4.58 7.29 -0.48
C CYS A 130 5.34 6.28 0.39
N PHE A 131 5.65 5.11 -0.17
CA PHE A 131 6.49 4.10 0.51
C PHE A 131 7.90 4.01 -0.06
N ILE A 132 8.25 4.97 -0.91
CA ILE A 132 9.57 5.14 -1.50
C ILE A 132 9.98 6.61 -1.42
N LEU A 133 11.18 6.93 -1.90
CA LEU A 133 11.65 8.31 -1.99
C LEU A 133 10.65 9.18 -2.76
N ASP A 134 10.23 10.28 -2.13
CA ASP A 134 9.31 11.27 -2.69
C ASP A 134 10.05 12.17 -3.69
N THR A 135 10.42 11.61 -4.84
CA THR A 135 11.18 12.34 -5.87
C THR A 135 10.37 13.44 -6.54
N TYR A 136 9.04 13.38 -6.47
CA TYR A 136 8.12 14.31 -7.11
C TYR A 136 7.46 15.31 -6.14
N GLY A 137 7.71 15.21 -4.83
CA GLY A 137 7.18 16.14 -3.83
C GLY A 137 5.67 16.03 -3.60
N VAL A 138 5.13 14.83 -3.80
CA VAL A 138 3.70 14.49 -3.83
C VAL A 138 3.24 13.89 -2.51
N ALA A 139 4.16 13.41 -1.66
CA ALA A 139 3.81 12.78 -0.41
C ALA A 139 3.15 13.78 0.57
N GLY A 140 1.99 13.38 1.10
CA GLY A 140 1.18 14.22 1.99
C GLY A 140 0.31 15.25 1.28
N THR A 141 0.38 15.32 -0.05
CA THR A 141 -0.61 16.06 -0.85
C THR A 141 -1.87 15.22 -1.03
N HIS A 142 -2.84 15.74 -1.78
CA HIS A 142 -4.09 15.04 -2.08
C HIS A 142 -4.16 14.77 -3.58
N LEU A 143 -4.93 13.74 -3.97
CA LEU A 143 -5.25 13.55 -5.38
C LEU A 143 -5.80 14.85 -5.96
N ASP A 144 -5.34 15.21 -7.16
CA ASP A 144 -5.89 16.35 -7.88
C ASP A 144 -7.42 16.27 -7.89
N HIS A 145 -8.08 17.39 -7.60
CA HIS A 145 -9.53 17.50 -7.52
C HIS A 145 -10.23 16.93 -8.76
N ARG A 146 -9.58 17.03 -9.93
CA ARG A 146 -10.06 16.43 -11.19
C ARG A 146 -10.28 14.93 -11.07
N TYR A 147 -9.42 14.19 -10.35
CA TYR A 147 -9.61 12.76 -10.10
C TYR A 147 -10.61 12.48 -8.98
N GLN A 148 -10.84 13.44 -8.08
CA GLN A 148 -11.82 13.30 -7.01
C GLN A 148 -13.25 13.50 -7.50
N THR A 149 -13.48 14.36 -8.49
CA THR A 149 -14.81 14.67 -9.03
C THR A 149 -15.12 13.99 -10.35
N HIS A 150 -14.13 13.32 -10.96
CA HIS A 150 -14.35 12.63 -12.23
C HIS A 150 -15.50 11.61 -12.12
N PRO A 151 -16.46 11.60 -13.07
CA PRO A 151 -17.52 10.59 -13.10
C PRO A 151 -17.01 9.15 -13.18
N ARG A 152 -15.77 8.98 -13.67
CA ARG A 152 -15.07 7.68 -13.78
C ARG A 152 -13.91 7.53 -12.81
N ARG A 153 -13.96 8.24 -11.67
CA ARG A 153 -12.93 8.12 -10.63
C ARG A 153 -12.83 6.68 -10.11
N PRO A 154 -11.65 6.23 -9.65
CA PRO A 154 -11.53 4.97 -8.94
C PRO A 154 -12.49 4.89 -7.77
N LEU A 155 -13.12 3.72 -7.57
CA LEU A 155 -14.00 3.50 -6.42
C LEU A 155 -13.20 3.61 -5.12
N PRO A 156 -13.75 4.19 -4.03
CA PRO A 156 -13.06 4.30 -2.75
C PRO A 156 -12.57 2.95 -2.19
N GLU A 157 -13.30 1.87 -2.45
CA GLU A 157 -12.92 0.51 -2.05
C GLU A 157 -11.67 0.02 -2.77
N LEU A 158 -11.52 0.36 -4.06
CA LEU A 158 -10.34 0.03 -4.84
C LEU A 158 -9.11 0.77 -4.31
N LEU A 159 -9.26 2.04 -3.94
CA LEU A 159 -8.18 2.83 -3.33
C LEU A 159 -7.76 2.22 -1.99
N ARG A 160 -8.73 1.84 -1.13
CA ARG A 160 -8.47 1.14 0.14
C ARG A 160 -7.75 -0.18 -0.05
N TRP A 161 -8.20 -0.98 -1.01
CA TRP A 161 -7.57 -2.25 -1.34
C TRP A 161 -6.13 -2.05 -1.83
N HIS A 162 -5.91 -1.07 -2.71
CA HIS A 162 -4.58 -0.80 -3.25
C HIS A 162 -3.62 -0.29 -2.16
N PHE A 163 -4.11 0.54 -1.25
CA PHE A 163 -3.37 0.94 -0.05
C PHE A 163 -2.99 -0.26 0.82
N ARG A 164 -3.94 -1.18 1.06
CA ARG A 164 -3.67 -2.41 1.81
C ARG A 164 -2.53 -3.21 1.18
N GLN A 165 -2.57 -3.44 -0.13
CA GLN A 165 -1.53 -4.17 -0.85
C GLN A 165 -0.18 -3.45 -0.81
N ALA A 166 -0.18 -2.13 -0.91
CA ALA A 166 1.01 -1.30 -0.77
C ALA A 166 1.65 -1.42 0.62
N VAL A 167 0.82 -1.39 1.66
CA VAL A 167 1.26 -1.54 3.05
C VAL A 167 1.84 -2.93 3.28
N LEU A 168 1.16 -3.98 2.80
CA LEU A 168 1.68 -5.35 2.90
C LEU A 168 3.02 -5.51 2.18
N GLY A 169 3.18 -4.90 1.00
CA GLY A 169 4.43 -4.98 0.23
C GLY A 169 5.58 -4.16 0.81
N ASN A 170 5.30 -3.00 1.42
CA ASN A 170 6.34 -2.05 1.80
C ASN A 170 6.59 -1.96 3.31
N VAL A 171 5.60 -2.26 4.15
CA VAL A 171 5.67 -2.07 5.61
C VAL A 171 5.96 -3.38 6.35
N ARG A 172 5.43 -4.50 5.85
CA ARG A 172 5.51 -5.81 6.51
C ARG A 172 6.93 -6.40 6.45
N GLY A 173 7.46 -6.84 7.59
CA GLY A 173 8.75 -7.54 7.67
C GLY A 173 9.87 -6.76 6.99
N ALA A 174 10.75 -7.44 6.24
CA ALA A 174 11.79 -6.79 5.43
C ALA A 174 11.25 -6.03 4.19
N GLY A 175 9.95 -6.16 3.90
CA GLY A 175 9.34 -5.78 2.62
C GLY A 175 9.33 -6.95 1.64
N GLU A 176 8.28 -7.02 0.82
CA GLU A 176 8.12 -8.05 -0.22
C GLU A 176 8.84 -7.62 -1.53
N PRO A 177 9.03 -8.54 -2.50
CA PRO A 177 9.54 -8.22 -3.84
C PRO A 177 8.72 -7.15 -4.57
N VAL A 178 9.25 -6.64 -5.69
CA VAL A 178 8.68 -5.47 -6.40
C VAL A 178 7.19 -5.66 -6.71
N PHE A 179 6.39 -4.66 -6.33
CA PHE A 179 4.95 -4.62 -6.54
C PHE A 179 4.57 -4.80 -8.02
N GLU A 180 5.46 -4.43 -8.92
CA GLU A 180 5.39 -4.67 -10.34
C GLU A 180 6.12 -5.96 -10.73
N HIS A 181 5.40 -6.80 -11.45
CA HIS A 181 5.89 -8.02 -12.06
C HIS A 181 6.23 -7.72 -13.52
N ASN A 182 7.52 -7.73 -13.84
CA ASN A 182 7.99 -7.72 -15.22
C ASN A 182 7.80 -9.13 -15.78
N PHE A 183 6.79 -9.30 -16.62
CA PHE A 183 6.66 -10.49 -17.44
C PHE A 183 7.78 -10.50 -18.48
N ALA A 184 8.37 -11.66 -18.74
CA ALA A 184 9.40 -11.78 -19.77
C ALA A 184 8.82 -11.35 -21.14
N PRO A 185 9.64 -10.75 -22.03
CA PRO A 185 9.19 -10.43 -23.38
C PRO A 185 8.57 -11.66 -24.05
N ASN A 186 7.40 -11.50 -24.65
CA ASN A 186 6.62 -12.56 -25.31
C ASN A 186 6.08 -13.68 -24.39
N SER A 187 6.07 -13.51 -23.07
CA SER A 187 5.42 -14.46 -22.16
C SER A 187 3.90 -14.26 -22.11
N ASP A 188 3.17 -15.35 -21.87
CA ASP A 188 1.72 -15.29 -21.67
C ASP A 188 1.39 -14.72 -20.29
N ILE A 189 1.05 -13.44 -20.28
CA ILE A 189 0.67 -12.69 -19.06
C ILE A 189 -0.54 -13.33 -18.39
N MET A 190 -1.52 -13.82 -19.16
CA MET A 190 -2.75 -14.41 -18.63
C MET A 190 -2.46 -15.75 -17.96
N LEU A 191 -1.59 -16.57 -18.56
CA LEU A 191 -1.10 -17.79 -17.92
C LEU A 191 -0.37 -17.45 -16.61
N GLY A 192 0.51 -16.45 -16.61
CA GLY A 192 1.23 -16.03 -15.41
C GLY A 192 0.33 -15.46 -14.29
N ILE A 193 -0.79 -14.81 -14.61
CA ILE A 193 -1.79 -14.37 -13.62
C ILE A 193 -2.54 -15.58 -13.06
N ARG A 194 -3.03 -16.47 -13.93
CA ARG A 194 -3.78 -17.68 -13.53
C ARG A 194 -2.97 -18.64 -12.66
N SER A 195 -1.67 -18.73 -12.89
CA SER A 195 -0.75 -19.55 -12.10
C SER A 195 -0.26 -18.86 -10.82
N GLY A 196 -0.59 -17.59 -10.60
CA GLY A 196 -0.20 -16.81 -9.43
C GLY A 196 -1.13 -16.97 -8.23
N PRO A 197 -0.76 -16.44 -7.05
CA PRO A 197 -1.63 -16.46 -5.88
C PRO A 197 -2.88 -15.63 -6.13
N LYS A 198 -4.04 -16.12 -5.67
CA LYS A 198 -5.34 -15.44 -5.78
C LYS A 198 -5.62 -14.92 -7.20
N PRO A 199 -5.70 -15.83 -8.20
CA PRO A 199 -5.75 -15.44 -9.61
C PRO A 199 -7.00 -14.65 -9.98
N ALA A 200 -8.14 -14.88 -9.31
CA ALA A 200 -9.37 -14.12 -9.51
C ALA A 200 -9.20 -12.68 -9.00
N GLU A 201 -8.71 -12.50 -7.77
CA GLU A 201 -8.48 -11.18 -7.18
C GLU A 201 -7.38 -10.40 -7.90
N ARG A 202 -6.36 -11.11 -8.41
CA ARG A 202 -5.32 -10.52 -9.26
C ARG A 202 -5.86 -10.10 -10.62
N MET A 203 -6.75 -10.90 -11.21
CA MET A 203 -7.42 -10.55 -12.48
C MET A 203 -8.32 -9.33 -12.27
N GLU A 204 -9.13 -9.32 -11.21
CA GLU A 204 -9.92 -8.15 -10.81
C GLU A 204 -9.03 -6.91 -10.64
N PHE A 205 -7.91 -7.04 -9.94
CA PHE A 205 -6.94 -5.95 -9.80
C PHE A 205 -6.41 -5.43 -11.15
N GLU A 206 -6.03 -6.31 -12.08
CA GLU A 206 -5.59 -5.91 -13.42
C GLU A 206 -6.71 -5.23 -14.22
N LEU A 207 -7.94 -5.74 -14.13
CA LEU A 207 -9.12 -5.17 -14.79
C LEU A 207 -9.43 -3.78 -14.22
N PHE A 208 -9.44 -3.64 -12.90
CA PHE A 208 -9.63 -2.36 -12.21
C PHE A 208 -8.53 -1.35 -12.54
N GLY A 209 -7.30 -1.82 -12.72
CA GLY A 209 -6.20 -0.99 -13.21
C GLY A 209 -6.44 -0.54 -14.66
N ARG A 210 -6.68 -1.45 -15.59
CA ARG A 210 -6.59 -1.14 -17.02
C ARG A 210 -7.85 -0.49 -17.58
N PHE A 211 -9.04 -0.93 -17.17
CA PHE A 211 -10.30 -0.40 -17.70
C PHE A 211 -10.71 0.97 -17.17
N SER A 212 -10.12 1.45 -16.07
CA SER A 212 -10.30 2.85 -15.64
C SER A 212 -9.56 3.85 -16.56
N VAL A 213 -8.60 3.39 -17.37
CA VAL A 213 -7.81 4.24 -18.27
C VAL A 213 -8.28 4.14 -19.73
N ASP A 214 -8.56 2.93 -20.24
CA ASP A 214 -8.89 2.75 -21.68
C ASP A 214 -10.20 3.43 -22.12
N ARG A 215 -11.17 3.60 -21.21
CA ARG A 215 -12.41 4.32 -21.55
C ARG A 215 -12.21 5.83 -21.73
N ALA A 216 -11.04 6.38 -21.35
CA ALA A 216 -10.69 7.79 -21.51
C ALA A 216 -10.09 8.12 -22.88
N VAL A 217 -9.62 7.13 -23.65
CA VAL A 217 -9.02 7.35 -24.98
C VAL A 217 -10.02 7.09 -26.11
N SER A 218 -11.06 6.30 -25.89
CA SER A 218 -12.05 5.96 -26.92
C SER A 218 -13.16 6.99 -27.13
N SER A 219 -12.99 8.25 -26.70
CA SER A 219 -13.97 9.32 -26.93
C SER A 219 -13.37 10.64 -27.42
N SER A 220 -12.20 10.59 -28.07
CA SER A 220 -11.58 11.77 -28.70
C SER A 220 -11.20 11.52 -30.17
N SER A 221 -11.88 10.61 -30.85
CA SER A 221 -11.74 10.41 -32.29
C SER A 221 -13.15 10.30 -32.84
N ASP A 222 -13.73 11.45 -33.16
CA ASP A 222 -14.84 11.67 -34.11
C ASP A 222 -15.25 13.14 -33.96
N ASP A 223 -14.47 14.06 -34.55
CA ASP A 223 -14.96 15.28 -35.23
C ASP A 223 -13.76 16.12 -35.70
N ASP A 224 -13.16 15.75 -36.82
CA ASP A 224 -12.39 16.69 -37.65
C ASP A 224 -12.89 16.45 -39.09
N GLY A 225 -14.06 17.03 -39.38
CA GLY A 225 -14.56 17.17 -40.75
C GLY A 225 -13.79 18.29 -41.44
N ASP A 226 -12.96 17.89 -42.41
CA ASP A 226 -12.25 18.76 -43.33
C ASP A 226 -13.22 19.69 -44.10
N ASP A 227 -13.08 21.01 -43.93
CA ASP A 227 -13.60 22.00 -44.88
C ASP A 227 -12.42 22.61 -45.66
N TYR A 228 -12.16 22.06 -46.85
CA TYR A 228 -11.38 22.70 -47.91
C TYR A 228 -12.22 22.78 -49.19
N GLU A 229 -12.25 23.99 -49.75
CA GLU A 229 -12.65 24.41 -51.12
C GLU A 229 -14.18 24.42 -51.41
N ASN A 230 -14.78 25.48 -51.96
CA ASN A 230 -14.31 26.55 -52.85
C ASN A 230 -15.27 27.76 -52.79
#